data_AF-A0A3A1Y6X2-F1
#
_entry.id   AF-A0A3A1Y6X2-F1
#
_cell.length_a   1.000
_cell.length_b   1.000
_cell.length_c   1.000
_cell.angle_alpha   90.00
_cell.angle_beta   90.00
_cell.angle_gamma   90.00
#
_symmetry.space_group_name_H-M   'P 1'
#
loop_
_entity.id
_entity.type
_entity.pdbx_description
1 polymer ?
#
loop_
_entity_poly.entity_id
_entity_poly.type
_entity_poly.pdbx_seq_one_letter_code
_entity_poly.pdbx_strand_id
1 'polypeptide(L)'
;MLSFEVLQVIWWLLVIVLLSGFVIFDGFDIGALTLNPFVAKTDAERRVVLNTIAPHWDGNQVWLLLGGGAIFAAWPEVYATSFSGLYLAMILILCALYFRPVGMEYRHKFDLEKHRRGVDWALFFSGVVPSLVIGVGLGNVLLGLPFQFDSIGRSYYGGDTIWILNLLKLLNPFGLLCG
;
A
#
# COMPACT_ATOMS: atom_id res chain seq x y z
N MET A 1 21.51 -13.38 -26.79
CA MET A 1 20.48 -13.21 -25.73
C MET A 1 21.21 -13.16 -24.39
N LEU A 2 20.69 -12.43 -23.40
CA LEU A 2 21.28 -12.40 -22.06
C LEU A 2 21.18 -13.80 -21.40
N SER A 3 22.09 -14.13 -20.49
CA SER A 3 22.00 -15.39 -19.73
C SER A 3 20.84 -15.34 -18.74
N PHE A 4 20.31 -16.51 -18.39
CA PHE A 4 19.17 -16.61 -17.47
C PHE A 4 19.49 -16.03 -16.08
N GLU A 5 20.68 -16.30 -15.55
CA GLU A 5 21.14 -15.75 -14.26
C GLU A 5 21.19 -14.22 -14.28
N VAL A 6 21.73 -13.63 -15.36
CA VAL A 6 21.77 -12.16 -15.52
C VAL A 6 20.35 -11.59 -15.58
N LEU A 7 19.43 -12.27 -16.27
CA LEU A 7 18.03 -11.84 -16.34
C LEU A 7 17.34 -11.85 -14.97
N GLN A 8 17.60 -12.87 -14.14
CA GLN A 8 17.06 -12.94 -12.76
C GLN A 8 17.55 -11.78 -11.90
N VAL A 9 18.86 -11.45 -11.96
CA VAL A 9 19.43 -10.32 -11.23
C VAL A 9 18.88 -8.99 -11.72
N ILE A 10 18.73 -8.82 -13.04
CA ILE A 10 18.13 -7.60 -13.62
C ILE A 10 16.70 -7.40 -13.09
N TRP A 11 15.85 -8.43 -13.14
CA TRP A 11 14.49 -8.32 -12.65
C TRP A 11 14.42 -8.07 -11.15
N TRP A 12 15.32 -8.69 -10.37
CA TRP A 12 15.43 -8.42 -8.94
C TRP A 12 15.75 -6.95 -8.64
N LEU A 13 16.74 -6.39 -9.34
CA LEU A 13 17.09 -4.97 -9.23
C LEU A 13 15.96 -4.06 -9.72
N LEU A 14 15.27 -4.40 -10.81
CA LEU A 14 14.16 -3.62 -11.34
C LEU A 14 13.00 -3.56 -10.34
N VAL A 15 12.63 -4.68 -9.72
CA VAL A 15 11.58 -4.69 -8.68
C VAL A 15 11.98 -3.79 -7.50
N ILE A 16 13.24 -3.85 -7.05
CA ILE A 16 13.74 -2.96 -5.99
C ILE A 16 13.62 -1.49 -6.40
N VAL A 17 14.03 -1.13 -7.62
CA VAL A 17 13.94 0.24 -8.12
C VAL A 17 12.48 0.71 -8.19
N LEU A 18 11.57 -0.12 -8.69
CA LEU A 18 10.15 0.22 -8.80
C LEU A 18 9.50 0.42 -7.42
N LEU A 19 9.75 -0.48 -6.48
CA LEU A 19 9.22 -0.36 -5.12
C LEU A 19 9.87 0.82 -4.36
N SER A 20 11.16 1.09 -4.58
CA SER A 20 11.82 2.28 -4.02
C SER A 20 11.23 3.57 -4.59
N GLY A 21 10.94 3.59 -5.90
CA GLY A 21 10.23 4.70 -6.54
C GLY A 21 8.86 4.94 -5.92
N PHE A 22 8.09 3.88 -5.65
CA PHE A 22 6.83 4.00 -4.89
C PHE A 22 7.05 4.63 -3.50
N VAL A 23 8.03 4.14 -2.73
CA VAL A 23 8.32 4.67 -1.39
C VAL A 23 8.73 6.15 -1.42
N ILE A 24 9.52 6.56 -2.42
CA ILE A 24 10.00 7.94 -2.54
C ILE A 24 8.90 8.87 -3.04
N PHE A 25 8.26 8.52 -4.15
CA PHE A 25 7.30 9.39 -4.83
C PHE A 25 5.92 9.36 -4.16
N ASP A 26 5.37 8.19 -3.86
CA ASP A 26 4.07 8.12 -3.20
C ASP A 26 4.17 8.37 -1.68
N GLY A 27 5.37 8.20 -1.10
CA GLY A 27 5.61 8.41 0.32
C GLY A 27 5.39 9.85 0.77
N PHE A 28 5.76 10.86 -0.04
CA PHE A 28 5.48 12.25 0.34
C PHE A 28 3.99 12.58 0.22
N ASP A 29 3.28 11.96 -0.72
CA ASP A 29 1.84 12.13 -0.84
C ASP A 29 1.11 11.53 0.36
N ILE A 30 1.43 10.28 0.70
CA ILE A 30 0.92 9.59 1.88
C ILE A 30 1.24 10.38 3.15
N GLY A 31 2.44 10.95 3.24
CA GLY A 31 2.85 11.83 4.34
C GLY A 31 1.99 13.09 4.44
N ALA A 32 1.78 13.80 3.31
CA ALA A 32 0.94 14.99 3.27
C ALA A 32 -0.51 14.68 3.70
N LEU A 33 -1.09 13.57 3.21
CA LEU A 33 -2.43 13.13 3.57
C LEU A 33 -2.54 12.77 5.06
N THR A 34 -1.58 12.03 5.58
CA THR A 34 -1.50 11.63 7.00
C THR A 34 -1.39 12.84 7.92
N LEU A 35 -0.60 13.84 7.54
CA LEU A 35 -0.36 15.02 8.38
C LEU A 35 -1.49 16.06 8.28
N ASN A 36 -2.23 16.09 7.17
CA ASN A 36 -3.19 17.14 6.84
C ASN A 36 -4.17 17.51 7.99
N PRO A 37 -4.84 16.57 8.69
CA PRO A 37 -5.75 16.92 9.77
C PRO A 37 -5.07 17.55 10.99
N PHE A 38 -3.77 17.31 11.18
CA PHE A 38 -3.02 17.72 12.36
C PHE A 38 -2.25 19.02 12.15
N VAL A 39 -1.64 19.21 10.98
CA VAL A 39 -0.85 20.40 10.67
C VAL A 39 -1.71 21.57 10.23
N ALA A 40 -2.80 21.31 9.49
CA ALA A 40 -3.71 22.34 9.02
C ALA A 40 -4.91 22.48 9.96
N LYS A 41 -5.11 23.70 10.47
CA LYS A 41 -6.19 24.05 11.39
C LYS A 41 -7.39 24.62 10.64
N THR A 42 -7.15 25.41 9.58
CA THR A 42 -8.20 26.02 8.75
C THR A 42 -8.45 25.24 7.45
N ASP A 43 -9.59 25.47 6.79
CA ASP A 43 -9.89 24.86 5.49
C ASP A 43 -8.91 25.34 4.40
N ALA A 44 -8.50 26.60 4.46
CA ALA A 44 -7.51 27.17 3.55
C ALA A 44 -6.15 26.47 3.70
N GLU A 45 -5.68 26.26 4.94
CA GLU A 45 -4.45 25.52 5.20
C GLU A 45 -4.53 24.06 4.71
N ARG A 46 -5.66 23.38 4.91
CA ARG A 46 -5.86 22.00 4.42
C ARG A 46 -5.76 21.96 2.90
N ARG A 47 -6.38 22.93 2.23
CA ARG A 47 -6.30 23.05 0.77
C ARG A 47 -4.87 23.32 0.29
N VAL A 48 -4.09 24.13 1.02
CA VAL A 48 -2.67 24.35 0.70
C VAL A 48 -1.91 23.03 0.75
N VAL A 49 -2.07 22.23 1.82
CA VAL A 49 -1.41 20.91 1.94
C VAL A 49 -1.79 20.01 0.75
N LEU A 50 -3.09 19.85 0.46
CA LEU A 50 -3.54 19.00 -0.64
C LEU A 50 -3.05 19.48 -2.01
N ASN A 51 -2.96 20.80 -2.22
CA ASN A 51 -2.46 21.36 -3.47
C ASN A 51 -0.95 21.12 -3.70
N THR A 52 -0.17 20.79 -2.67
CA THR A 52 1.25 20.42 -2.85
C THR A 52 1.42 19.10 -3.60
N ILE A 53 0.44 18.20 -3.47
CA ILE A 53 0.47 16.85 -4.05
C ILE A 53 -0.47 16.71 -5.26
N ALA A 54 -1.48 17.57 -5.37
CA ALA A 54 -2.51 17.55 -6.42
C ALA A 54 -1.99 17.38 -7.87
N PRO A 55 -0.89 18.02 -8.31
CA PRO A 55 -0.44 17.87 -9.69
C PRO A 55 0.33 16.57 -10.00
N HIS A 56 0.71 15.79 -8.98
CA HIS A 56 1.63 14.65 -9.16
C HIS A 56 1.10 13.32 -8.63
N TRP A 57 0.18 13.34 -7.65
CA TRP A 57 -0.21 12.15 -6.88
C TRP A 57 -0.67 10.95 -7.73
N ASP A 58 -1.40 11.22 -8.82
CA ASP A 58 -1.92 10.17 -9.70
C ASP A 58 -0.77 9.44 -10.42
N GLY A 59 0.23 10.20 -10.90
CA GLY A 59 1.45 9.64 -11.48
C GLY A 59 2.33 8.91 -10.46
N ASN A 60 2.40 9.40 -9.22
CA ASN A 60 3.16 8.76 -8.16
C ASN A 60 2.56 7.39 -7.80
N GLN A 61 1.23 7.27 -7.76
CA GLN A 61 0.55 6.02 -7.45
C GLN A 61 0.83 4.92 -8.50
N VAL A 62 1.10 5.28 -9.76
CA VAL A 62 1.45 4.31 -10.82
C VAL A 62 2.69 3.49 -10.46
N TRP A 63 3.61 4.01 -9.65
CA TRP A 63 4.78 3.23 -9.21
C TRP A 63 4.39 1.99 -8.39
N LEU A 64 3.33 2.07 -7.59
CA LEU A 64 2.79 0.89 -6.88
C LEU A 64 2.26 -0.15 -7.87
N LEU A 65 1.49 0.31 -8.87
CA LEU A 65 0.91 -0.56 -9.89
C LEU A 65 1.99 -1.22 -10.76
N LEU A 66 3.02 -0.46 -11.14
CA LEU A 66 4.17 -0.97 -11.88
C LEU A 66 4.97 -1.98 -11.05
N GLY A 67 5.20 -1.70 -9.77
CA GLY A 67 5.85 -2.64 -8.85
C GLY A 67 5.07 -3.96 -8.76
N GLY A 68 3.76 -3.89 -8.50
CA GLY A 68 2.89 -5.07 -8.47
C GLY A 68 2.87 -5.84 -9.78
N GLY A 69 2.73 -5.13 -10.91
CA GLY A 69 2.74 -5.72 -12.25
C GLY A 69 4.08 -6.34 -12.63
N ALA A 70 5.20 -5.74 -12.23
CA ALA A 70 6.54 -6.30 -12.43
C ALA A 70 6.74 -7.59 -11.62
N ILE A 71 6.26 -7.65 -10.38
CA ILE A 71 6.28 -8.89 -9.58
C ILE A 71 5.41 -9.95 -10.26
N PHE A 72 4.22 -9.60 -10.74
CA PHE A 72 3.36 -10.54 -11.47
C PHE A 72 4.04 -11.08 -12.74
N ALA A 73 4.72 -10.23 -13.52
CA ALA A 73 5.37 -10.63 -14.76
C ALA A 73 6.67 -11.43 -14.53
N ALA A 74 7.49 -11.02 -13.57
CA ALA A 74 8.80 -11.61 -13.31
C ALA A 74 8.73 -12.82 -12.37
N TRP A 75 7.90 -12.73 -11.32
CA TRP A 75 7.77 -13.73 -10.25
C TRP A 75 6.29 -14.04 -9.94
N PRO A 76 5.57 -14.74 -10.85
CA PRO A 76 4.14 -15.01 -10.69
C PRO A 76 3.79 -15.72 -9.38
N GLU A 77 4.65 -16.64 -8.92
CA GLU A 77 4.45 -17.40 -7.68
C GLU A 77 4.54 -16.51 -6.44
N VAL A 78 5.50 -15.57 -6.43
CA VAL A 78 5.66 -14.58 -5.35
C VAL A 78 4.45 -13.66 -5.32
N TYR A 79 3.98 -13.22 -6.49
CA TYR A 79 2.77 -12.42 -6.59
C TYR A 79 1.55 -13.17 -6.04
N ALA A 80 1.29 -14.38 -6.54
CA ALA A 80 0.14 -15.18 -6.15
C ALA A 80 0.15 -15.51 -4.65
N THR A 81 1.26 -15.99 -4.12
CA THR A 81 1.40 -16.37 -2.71
C THR A 81 1.27 -15.15 -1.80
N SER A 82 1.90 -14.03 -2.14
CA SER A 82 1.88 -12.82 -1.29
C SER A 82 0.50 -12.17 -1.26
N PHE A 83 -0.15 -11.99 -2.42
CA PHE A 83 -1.46 -11.34 -2.50
C PHE A 83 -2.58 -12.21 -1.95
N SER A 84 -2.50 -13.54 -2.12
CA SER A 84 -3.49 -14.47 -1.54
C SER A 84 -3.25 -14.72 -0.05
N GLY A 85 -2.00 -14.81 0.39
CA GLY A 85 -1.68 -15.01 1.80
C GLY A 85 -1.99 -13.81 2.67
N LEU A 86 -1.67 -12.61 2.18
CA LEU A 86 -1.97 -11.34 2.83
C LEU A 86 -3.32 -10.76 2.40
N TYR A 87 -4.28 -11.61 2.02
CA TYR A 87 -5.53 -11.20 1.36
C TYR A 87 -6.24 -10.04 2.07
N LEU A 88 -6.55 -10.17 3.37
CA LEU A 88 -7.24 -9.10 4.10
C LEU A 88 -6.40 -7.83 4.22
N ALA A 89 -5.08 -7.95 4.37
CA ALA A 89 -4.19 -6.79 4.39
C ALA A 89 -4.21 -6.05 3.03
N MET A 90 -4.20 -6.79 1.92
CA MET A 90 -4.32 -6.21 0.57
C MET A 90 -5.67 -5.56 0.33
N ILE A 91 -6.77 -6.17 0.81
CA ILE A 91 -8.10 -5.55 0.75
C ILE A 91 -8.16 -4.26 1.57
N LEU A 92 -7.54 -4.21 2.75
CA LEU A 92 -7.46 -2.98 3.54
C LEU A 92 -6.69 -1.87 2.81
N ILE A 93 -5.55 -2.19 2.20
CA ILE A 93 -4.79 -1.23 1.38
C ILE A 93 -5.66 -0.73 0.23
N LEU A 94 -6.32 -1.63 -0.51
CA LEU A 94 -7.16 -1.27 -1.64
C LEU A 94 -8.34 -0.37 -1.23
N CYS A 95 -9.05 -0.72 -0.16
CA CYS A 95 -10.15 0.08 0.37
C CYS A 95 -9.67 1.46 0.81
N ALA A 96 -8.50 1.56 1.44
CA ALA A 96 -7.92 2.84 1.82
C ALA A 96 -7.54 3.69 0.59
N LEU A 97 -6.86 3.10 -0.38
CA LEU A 97 -6.46 3.77 -1.61
C LEU A 97 -7.65 4.22 -2.46
N TYR A 98 -8.81 3.56 -2.38
CA TYR A 98 -10.04 4.00 -3.07
C TYR A 98 -10.49 5.41 -2.63
N PHE A 99 -10.31 5.76 -1.35
CA PHE A 99 -10.70 7.08 -0.85
C PHE A 99 -9.82 8.21 -1.36
N ARG A 100 -8.60 7.93 -1.81
CA ARG A 100 -7.64 8.96 -2.25
C ARG A 100 -8.09 9.71 -3.52
N PRO A 101 -8.30 9.06 -4.69
CA PRO A 101 -8.73 9.76 -5.90
C PRO A 101 -10.06 10.49 -5.69
N VAL A 102 -11.01 9.82 -5.02
CA VAL A 102 -12.33 10.39 -4.74
C VAL A 102 -12.22 11.60 -3.81
N GLY A 103 -11.41 11.50 -2.75
CA GLY A 103 -11.24 12.59 -1.81
C GLY A 103 -10.58 13.82 -2.45
N MET A 104 -9.51 13.63 -3.22
CA MET A 104 -8.81 14.72 -3.90
C MET A 104 -9.72 15.45 -4.90
N GLU A 105 -10.48 14.70 -5.69
CA GLU A 105 -11.31 15.25 -6.77
C GLU A 105 -12.65 15.85 -6.28
N TYR A 106 -13.28 15.24 -5.26
CA TYR A 106 -14.62 15.66 -4.83
C TYR A 106 -14.64 16.58 -3.62
N ARG A 107 -13.53 16.74 -2.86
CA ARG A 107 -13.52 17.58 -1.64
C ARG A 107 -14.06 19.00 -1.88
N HIS A 108 -13.65 19.64 -2.97
CA HIS A 108 -14.01 21.03 -3.27
C HIS A 108 -15.45 21.20 -3.78
N LYS A 109 -16.15 20.09 -4.09
CA LYS A 109 -17.54 20.08 -4.57
C LYS A 109 -18.56 20.08 -3.42
N PHE A 110 -18.10 19.94 -2.18
CA PHE A 110 -18.96 19.96 -1.00
C PHE A 110 -19.03 21.37 -0.38
N ASP A 111 -20.24 21.93 -0.30
CA ASP A 111 -20.48 23.24 0.31
C ASP A 111 -20.48 23.21 1.84
N LEU A 112 -20.94 22.10 2.42
CA LEU A 112 -21.02 21.90 3.87
C LEU A 112 -19.66 21.50 4.46
N GLU A 113 -19.23 22.24 5.49
CA GLU A 113 -17.97 21.97 6.21
C GLU A 113 -17.89 20.54 6.77
N LYS A 114 -19.03 20.01 7.25
CA LYS A 114 -19.13 18.64 7.79
C LYS A 114 -18.73 17.59 6.74
N HIS A 115 -19.12 17.77 5.49
CA HIS A 115 -18.79 16.86 4.39
C HIS A 115 -17.32 16.97 3.99
N ARG A 116 -16.79 18.21 3.88
CA ARG A 116 -15.35 18.42 3.64
C ARG A 116 -14.49 17.75 4.70
N ARG A 117 -14.90 17.86 5.97
CA ARG A 117 -14.19 17.21 7.09
C ARG A 117 -14.26 15.70 7.05
N GLY A 118 -15.38 15.12 6.60
CA GLY A 118 -15.48 13.68 6.34
C GLY A 118 -14.51 13.21 5.25
N VAL A 119 -14.38 14.00 4.18
CA VAL A 119 -13.40 13.75 3.12
C VAL A 119 -11.96 13.88 3.63
N ASP A 120 -11.66 14.89 4.46
CA ASP A 120 -10.34 15.06 5.06
C ASP A 120 -9.94 13.85 5.92
N TRP A 121 -10.88 13.24 6.65
CA TRP A 121 -10.64 12.00 7.39
C TRP A 121 -10.47 10.79 6.47
N ALA A 122 -11.25 10.68 5.39
CA ALA A 122 -11.08 9.61 4.40
C ALA A 122 -9.70 9.69 3.72
N LEU A 123 -9.24 10.90 3.40
CA LEU A 123 -7.91 11.18 2.89
C LEU A 123 -6.81 10.86 3.91
N PHE A 124 -7.04 11.15 5.19
CA PHE A 124 -6.12 10.74 6.24
C PHE A 124 -5.97 9.21 6.32
N PHE A 125 -7.08 8.46 6.28
CA PHE A 125 -7.04 7.00 6.29
C PHE A 125 -6.38 6.42 5.04
N SER A 126 -6.54 7.07 3.88
CA SER A 126 -5.84 6.66 2.65
C SER A 126 -4.33 6.91 2.69
N GLY A 127 -3.84 7.76 3.59
CA GLY A 127 -2.43 7.87 3.92
C GLY A 127 -1.97 6.80 4.93
N VAL A 128 -2.58 6.76 6.12
CA VAL A 128 -2.10 5.95 7.23
C VAL A 128 -2.23 4.44 7.00
N VAL A 129 -3.36 4.00 6.44
CA VAL A 129 -3.62 2.55 6.34
C VAL A 129 -2.63 1.88 5.39
N PRO A 130 -2.36 2.40 4.17
CA PRO A 130 -1.37 1.78 3.29
C PRO A 130 0.04 1.78 3.88
N SER A 131 0.50 2.89 4.49
CA SER A 131 1.85 2.94 5.07
C SER A 131 2.03 1.91 6.19
N LEU A 132 1.07 1.84 7.12
CA LEU A 132 1.12 0.92 8.25
C LEU A 132 1.02 -0.54 7.78
N VAL A 133 0.06 -0.87 6.92
CA VAL A 133 -0.20 -2.26 6.51
C VAL A 133 0.93 -2.80 5.63
N ILE A 134 1.51 -1.97 4.75
CA ILE A 134 2.68 -2.36 3.95
C ILE A 134 3.89 -2.60 4.86
N GLY A 135 4.15 -1.73 5.83
CA GLY A 135 5.26 -1.91 6.78
C GLY A 135 5.10 -3.16 7.64
N VAL A 136 3.92 -3.39 8.20
CA VAL A 136 3.59 -4.63 8.93
C VAL A 136 3.76 -5.86 8.03
N GLY A 137 3.28 -5.80 6.79
CA GLY A 137 3.42 -6.88 5.81
C GLY A 137 4.89 -7.23 5.54
N LEU A 138 5.72 -6.22 5.26
CA LEU A 138 7.16 -6.39 5.04
C LEU A 138 7.87 -6.95 6.29
N GLY A 139 7.53 -6.47 7.49
CA GLY A 139 8.06 -7.01 8.74
C GLY A 139 7.73 -8.49 8.93
N ASN A 140 6.53 -8.93 8.55
CA ASN A 140 6.15 -10.33 8.60
C ASN A 140 6.83 -11.18 7.51
N VAL A 141 7.09 -10.62 6.33
CA VAL A 141 7.89 -11.30 5.30
C VAL A 141 9.30 -11.59 5.81
N LEU A 142 9.90 -10.68 6.59
CA LEU A 142 11.21 -10.89 7.20
C LEU A 142 11.21 -11.99 8.29
N LEU A 143 10.13 -12.11 9.06
CA LEU A 143 9.96 -13.18 10.05
C LEU A 143 9.61 -14.54 9.42
N GLY A 144 9.06 -14.53 8.21
CA GLY A 144 8.49 -15.68 7.54
C GLY A 144 6.98 -15.80 7.78
N LEU A 145 6.26 -16.09 6.70
CA LEU A 145 4.81 -16.24 6.69
C LEU A 145 4.42 -17.73 6.71
N PRO A 146 3.32 -18.11 7.39
CA PRO A 146 2.90 -19.51 7.53
C PRO A 146 2.11 -20.00 6.30
N PHE A 147 2.78 -20.12 5.15
CA PHE A 147 2.23 -20.72 3.94
C PHE A 147 2.93 -22.02 3.56
N GLN A 148 2.23 -22.87 2.81
CA GLN A 148 2.73 -24.14 2.31
C GLN A 148 2.32 -24.33 0.85
N PHE A 149 3.10 -25.12 0.12
CA PHE A 149 2.75 -25.55 -1.24
C PHE A 149 2.26 -26.98 -1.23
N ASP A 150 1.22 -27.27 -2.01
CA ASP A 150 0.82 -28.65 -2.30
C ASP A 150 1.71 -29.29 -3.38
N SER A 151 1.42 -30.55 -3.72
CA SER A 151 2.18 -31.32 -4.71
C SER A 151 2.09 -30.78 -6.14
N ILE A 152 1.14 -29.88 -6.42
CA ILE A 152 0.94 -29.26 -7.73
C ILE A 152 1.33 -27.77 -7.74
N GLY A 153 1.99 -27.30 -6.67
CA GLY A 153 2.53 -25.94 -6.56
C GLY A 153 1.51 -24.87 -6.16
N ARG A 154 0.33 -25.23 -5.63
CA ARG A 154 -0.63 -24.24 -5.13
C ARG A 154 -0.28 -23.81 -3.71
N SER A 155 -0.27 -22.50 -3.48
CA SER A 155 -0.04 -21.91 -2.17
C SER A 155 -1.28 -21.99 -1.27
N TYR A 156 -1.10 -22.43 -0.03
CA TYR A 156 -2.09 -22.40 1.05
C TYR A 156 -1.55 -21.56 2.19
N TYR A 157 -2.36 -20.63 2.71
CA TYR A 157 -1.96 -19.71 3.76
C TYR A 157 -2.80 -19.88 5.01
N GLY A 158 -2.13 -20.16 6.14
CA GLY A 158 -2.77 -20.38 7.42
C GLY A 158 -3.58 -21.68 7.46
N GLY A 159 -3.31 -22.54 8.46
CA GLY A 159 -4.22 -23.65 8.80
C GLY A 159 -5.62 -23.15 9.20
N ASP A 160 -6.52 -24.07 9.57
CA ASP A 160 -8.00 -24.01 9.81
C ASP A 160 -8.58 -22.83 10.65
N THR A 161 -8.02 -21.64 10.58
CA THR A 161 -8.38 -20.46 11.35
C THR A 161 -9.16 -19.47 10.48
N ILE A 162 -10.16 -18.81 11.06
CA ILE A 162 -10.97 -17.77 10.40
C ILE A 162 -10.07 -16.63 9.89
N TRP A 163 -10.34 -16.15 8.67
CA TRP A 163 -9.59 -15.11 7.93
C TRP A 163 -9.20 -13.88 8.77
N ILE A 164 -10.12 -13.37 9.61
CA ILE A 164 -9.89 -12.20 10.47
C ILE A 164 -8.76 -12.43 11.50
N LEU A 165 -8.64 -13.65 12.03
CA LEU A 165 -7.62 -14.00 13.00
C LEU A 165 -6.24 -14.07 12.34
N ASN A 166 -6.17 -14.41 11.04
CA ASN A 166 -4.91 -14.39 10.29
C ASN A 166 -4.40 -12.96 10.08
N LEU A 167 -5.30 -11.98 9.90
CA LEU A 167 -4.92 -10.57 9.89
C LEU A 167 -4.36 -10.13 11.26
N LEU A 168 -5.02 -10.53 12.36
CA LEU A 168 -4.55 -10.18 13.70
C LEU A 168 -3.19 -10.80 14.04
N LYS A 169 -2.87 -11.99 13.50
CA LYS A 169 -1.53 -12.60 13.64
C LYS A 169 -0.41 -11.79 12.99
N LEU A 170 -0.72 -11.00 11.95
CA LEU A 170 0.26 -10.09 11.33
C LEU A 170 0.64 -8.94 12.27
N LEU A 171 -0.23 -8.57 13.21
CA LEU A 171 -0.01 -7.48 14.18
C LEU A 171 0.87 -7.93 15.36
N ASN A 172 1.94 -8.68 15.09
CA ASN A 172 2.95 -9.01 16.09
C ASN A 172 3.87 -7.79 16.37
N PRO A 173 4.59 -7.76 17.51
CA PRO A 173 5.37 -6.60 17.92
C PRO A 173 6.41 -6.13 16.88
N PHE A 174 7.04 -7.06 16.16
CA PHE A 174 8.03 -6.73 15.14
C PHE A 174 7.37 -6.16 13.88
N GLY A 175 6.28 -6.77 13.42
CA GLY A 175 5.48 -6.22 12.32
C GLY A 175 4.99 -4.81 12.62
N LEU A 176 4.46 -4.58 13.82
CA LEU A 176 4.02 -3.25 14.29
C LEU A 176 5.16 -2.24 14.45
N LEU A 177 6.40 -2.70 14.66
CA LEU A 177 7.57 -1.81 14.67
C LEU A 177 7.97 -1.38 13.26
N CYS A 178 7.76 -2.26 12.27
CA CYS A 178 8.06 -1.97 10.87
C CYS A 178 7.02 -1.08 10.18
N GLY A 179 5.78 -1.05 10.67
CA GLY A 179 4.70 -0.21 10.14
C GLY A 179 4.52 1.08 10.92
#